data_AF-A0A5B9WRK7-F1
#
_entry.id   AF-A0A5B9WRK7-F1
#
_cell.length_a   1.000
_cell.length_b   1.000
_cell.length_c   1.000
_cell.angle_alpha   90.00
_cell.angle_beta   90.00
_cell.angle_gamma   90.00
#
_symmetry.space_group_name_H-M   'P 1'
#
loop_
_entity.id
_entity.type
_entity.pdbx_description
1 polymer ?
#
loop_
_entity_poly.entity_id
_entity_poly.type
_entity_poly.pdbx_seq_one_letter_code
_entity_poly.pdbx_strand_id
1 'polypeptide(L)'
;MAQKPIAMEQLKQILQLQKDGVGIREIARRTGISRNSVRKYVALLAKDDTSAESDDPDSKTLADRAYGNDSMAHDAHRLQQLVTHFQYAQGELGKTGVTRQLLWGEYIVQHPDGYVYSHYCHHFNQYLKNRDMSMHLEYQVGDILDRLTANAHRIELKGESLRRKKSKANQ
;
A
#
# COMPACT_ATOMS: atom_id res chain seq x y z
N MET A 1 10.78 9.55 -11.68
CA MET A 1 12.25 9.68 -11.80
C MET A 1 12.87 8.89 -10.66
N ALA A 2 13.51 7.75 -10.93
CA ALA A 2 14.18 6.96 -9.91
C ALA A 2 15.39 7.75 -9.37
N GLN A 3 15.53 7.84 -8.05
CA GLN A 3 16.71 8.45 -7.44
C GLN A 3 17.92 7.57 -7.74
N LYS A 4 18.89 8.11 -8.48
CA LYS A 4 20.16 7.40 -8.70
C LYS A 4 20.90 7.30 -7.36
N PRO A 5 21.25 6.10 -6.90
CA PRO A 5 22.04 5.96 -5.68
C PRO A 5 23.41 6.60 -5.91
N ILE A 6 23.91 7.27 -4.88
CA ILE A 6 25.24 7.86 -4.85
C ILE A 6 26.29 6.76 -4.68
N ALA A 7 27.45 6.94 -5.31
CA ALA A 7 28.56 6.01 -5.17
C ALA A 7 29.04 5.94 -3.70
N MET A 8 29.35 4.75 -3.22
CA MET A 8 29.77 4.52 -1.83
C MET A 8 31.01 5.35 -1.45
N GLU A 9 31.93 5.56 -2.38
CA GLU A 9 33.12 6.41 -2.19
C GLU A 9 32.76 7.85 -1.84
N GLN A 10 31.78 8.43 -2.54
CA GLN A 10 31.33 9.80 -2.28
C GLN A 10 30.61 9.90 -0.93
N LEU A 11 29.94 8.83 -0.50
CA LEU A 11 29.26 8.76 0.81
C LEU A 11 30.29 8.73 1.95
N LYS A 12 31.31 7.88 1.83
CA LYS A 12 32.44 7.83 2.78
C LYS A 12 33.17 9.18 2.84
N GLN A 13 33.36 9.83 1.69
CA GLN A 13 33.99 11.15 1.63
C GLN A 13 33.15 12.23 2.33
N ILE A 14 31.83 12.20 2.21
CA ILE A 14 30.94 13.12 2.95
C ILE A 14 31.09 12.91 4.46
N LEU A 15 31.10 11.64 4.91
CA LEU A 15 31.23 11.30 6.32
C LEU A 15 32.58 11.77 6.88
N GLN A 16 33.67 11.54 6.15
CA GLN A 16 35.00 12.00 6.56
C GLN A 16 35.04 13.53 6.68
N LEU A 17 34.55 14.25 5.67
CA LEU A 17 34.55 15.72 5.68
C LEU A 17 33.63 16.32 6.76
N GLN A 18 32.56 15.61 7.14
CA GLN A 18 31.72 15.98 8.28
C GLN A 18 32.50 15.83 9.60
N LYS A 19 33.19 14.70 9.80
CA LYS A 19 34.05 14.48 10.98
C LYS A 19 35.13 15.57 11.10
N ASP A 20 35.67 16.00 9.96
CA ASP A 20 36.66 17.09 9.88
C ASP A 20 36.05 18.50 10.13
N GLY A 21 34.73 18.61 10.36
CA GLY A 21 34.05 19.88 10.67
C GLY A 21 33.86 20.81 9.47
N VAL A 22 34.00 20.31 8.24
CA VAL A 22 33.89 21.11 7.02
C VAL A 22 32.44 21.54 6.77
N GLY A 23 32.24 22.81 6.42
CA GLY A 23 30.90 23.33 6.14
C GLY A 23 30.25 22.67 4.92
N ILE A 24 28.92 22.45 4.97
CA ILE A 24 28.12 21.78 3.92
C ILE A 24 28.37 22.33 2.50
N ARG A 25 28.58 23.65 2.38
CA ARG A 25 28.88 24.31 1.09
C ARG A 25 30.18 23.82 0.46
N GLU A 26 31.19 23.62 1.29
CA GLU A 26 32.50 23.18 0.85
C GLU A 26 32.52 21.68 0.56
N ILE A 27 31.79 20.88 1.34
CA ILE A 27 31.57 19.46 1.06
C ILE A 27 30.95 19.27 -0.33
N ALA A 28 29.88 20.01 -0.64
CA ALA A 28 29.23 19.95 -1.95
C ALA A 28 30.17 20.30 -3.11
N ARG A 29 31.08 21.27 -2.91
CA ARG A 29 32.09 21.64 -3.90
C ARG A 29 33.12 20.53 -4.12
N ARG A 30 33.54 19.84 -3.05
CA ARG A 30 34.58 18.78 -3.10
C ARG A 30 34.04 17.45 -3.65
N THR A 31 32.80 17.10 -3.33
CA THR A 31 32.19 15.81 -3.71
C THR A 31 31.41 15.87 -5.02
N GLY A 32 31.08 17.08 -5.51
CA GLY A 32 30.28 17.29 -6.73
C GLY A 32 28.78 17.01 -6.54
N ILE A 33 28.33 16.82 -5.29
CA ILE A 33 26.95 16.48 -4.95
C ILE A 33 26.15 17.76 -4.64
N SER A 34 24.85 17.76 -4.97
CA SER A 34 23.97 18.89 -4.68
C SER A 34 23.95 19.22 -3.18
N ARG A 35 23.95 20.52 -2.85
CA ARG A 35 23.89 21.00 -1.45
C ARG A 35 22.74 20.39 -0.65
N ASN A 36 21.58 20.19 -1.29
CA ASN A 36 20.40 19.62 -0.65
C ASN A 36 20.61 18.15 -0.30
N SER A 37 21.25 17.38 -1.19
CA SER A 37 21.61 15.98 -0.93
C SER A 37 22.63 15.88 0.19
N VAL A 38 23.70 16.68 0.17
CA VAL A 38 24.70 16.69 1.26
C VAL A 38 24.05 17.03 2.59
N ARG A 39 23.17 18.04 2.64
CA ARG A 39 22.42 18.38 3.86
C ARG A 39 21.59 17.20 4.37
N LYS A 40 20.91 16.47 3.47
CA LYS A 40 20.12 15.28 3.85
C LYS A 40 21.01 14.20 4.44
N TYR A 41 22.13 13.86 3.80
CA TYR A 41 23.04 12.82 4.28
C TYR A 41 23.69 13.20 5.62
N VAL A 42 24.16 14.44 5.77
CA VAL A 42 24.71 14.92 7.05
C VAL A 42 23.67 14.88 8.15
N ALA A 43 22.42 15.27 7.89
CA ALA A 43 21.35 15.22 8.88
C ALA A 43 20.93 13.78 9.25
N LEU A 44 21.09 12.82 8.34
CA LEU A 44 20.88 11.41 8.60
C LEU A 44 22.01 10.86 9.48
N LEU A 45 23.26 11.13 9.10
CA LEU A 45 24.45 10.66 9.81
C LEU A 45 24.56 11.25 11.23
N ALA A 46 24.18 12.52 11.41
CA ALA A 46 24.25 13.21 12.71
C ALA A 46 23.26 12.68 13.78
N LYS A 47 22.21 11.96 13.39
CA LYS A 47 21.26 11.35 14.35
C LYS A 47 21.87 10.15 15.09
N ASP A 48 22.89 9.53 14.50
CA ASP A 48 23.43 8.25 14.94
C ASP A 48 24.81 8.37 15.62
N ASP A 49 25.35 9.58 15.75
CA ASP A 49 26.64 9.89 16.41
C ASP A 49 26.68 9.49 17.91
N THR A 50 25.58 8.96 18.46
CA THR A 50 25.53 8.47 19.86
C THR A 50 26.05 7.04 20.01
N SER A 51 26.32 6.32 18.92
CA SER A 51 26.87 4.96 19.00
C SER A 51 27.96 4.67 17.96
N ALA A 52 29.18 4.52 18.50
CA ALA A 52 30.29 3.73 17.97
C ALA A 52 31.37 4.48 17.18
N GLU A 53 32.36 4.94 17.94
CA GLU A 53 33.80 4.81 17.72
C GLU A 53 34.21 3.44 17.13
N SER A 54 33.87 3.20 15.87
CA SER A 54 34.49 2.12 15.09
C SER A 54 34.96 2.70 13.77
N ASP A 55 36.28 2.69 13.61
CA ASP A 55 37.05 3.34 12.54
C ASP A 55 36.87 2.71 11.15
N ASP A 56 35.88 1.84 10.94
CA ASP A 56 35.49 1.41 9.59
C ASP A 56 34.06 0.84 9.60
N PRO A 57 33.01 1.64 9.33
CA PRO A 57 31.68 1.10 9.15
C PRO A 57 31.67 0.27 7.86
N ASP A 58 31.43 -1.03 8.00
CA ASP A 58 31.25 -1.96 6.89
C ASP A 58 30.32 -1.32 5.83
N SER A 59 30.75 -1.31 4.56
CA SER A 59 30.19 -0.46 3.50
C SER A 59 28.69 -0.68 3.29
N LYS A 60 28.19 -1.86 3.67
CA LYS A 60 26.78 -2.23 3.63
C LYS A 60 25.95 -1.51 4.71
N THR A 61 26.44 -1.44 5.93
CA THR A 61 25.75 -0.75 7.04
C THR A 61 25.62 0.76 6.80
N LEU A 62 26.63 1.35 6.14
CA LEU A 62 26.65 2.77 5.80
C LEU A 62 25.66 3.09 4.66
N ALA A 63 25.49 2.18 3.70
CA ALA A 63 24.46 2.30 2.68
C ALA A 63 23.06 2.25 3.30
N ASP A 64 22.79 1.23 4.12
CA ASP A 64 21.49 1.05 4.78
C ASP A 64 21.13 2.25 5.67
N ARG A 65 22.13 2.86 6.34
CA ARG A 65 21.98 4.09 7.12
C ARG A 65 21.72 5.33 6.25
N ALA A 66 22.48 5.53 5.18
CA ALA A 66 22.39 6.73 4.35
C ALA A 66 21.15 6.77 3.46
N TYR A 67 20.62 5.60 3.10
CA TYR A 67 19.30 5.46 2.48
C TYR A 67 18.18 5.25 3.52
N GLY A 68 18.57 5.27 4.80
CA GLY A 68 17.80 5.28 6.05
C GLY A 68 16.31 5.02 5.93
N ASN A 69 15.97 3.77 6.21
CA ASN A 69 14.64 3.21 6.38
C ASN A 69 13.79 3.86 7.48
N ASP A 70 14.32 4.73 8.35
CA ASP A 70 13.58 5.21 9.53
C ASP A 70 12.34 6.04 9.18
N SER A 71 12.45 6.91 8.17
CA SER A 71 11.26 7.61 7.66
C SER A 71 10.28 6.62 7.06
N MET A 72 10.78 5.62 6.32
CA MET A 72 9.93 4.59 5.70
C MET A 72 9.28 3.67 6.75
N ALA A 73 9.95 3.41 7.88
CA ALA A 73 9.46 2.59 8.97
C ALA A 73 8.41 3.34 9.81
N HIS A 74 8.64 4.62 10.10
CA HIS A 74 7.61 5.49 10.71
C HIS A 74 6.40 5.65 9.79
N ASP A 75 6.62 5.85 8.50
CA ASP A 75 5.55 5.92 7.51
C ASP A 75 4.79 4.59 7.41
N ALA A 76 5.50 3.45 7.49
CA ALA A 76 4.88 2.13 7.50
C ALA A 76 4.02 1.89 8.74
N HIS A 77 4.48 2.30 9.92
CA HIS A 77 3.71 2.16 11.16
C HIS A 77 2.44 3.04 11.13
N ARG A 78 2.55 4.29 10.67
CA ARG A 78 1.40 5.20 10.47
C ARG A 78 0.42 4.64 9.46
N LEU A 79 0.91 4.06 8.37
CA LEU A 79 0.08 3.42 7.36
C LEU A 79 -0.63 2.18 7.91
N GLN A 80 0.04 1.38 8.75
CA GLN A 80 -0.57 0.20 9.37
C GLN A 80 -1.73 0.60 10.31
N GLN A 81 -1.53 1.63 11.13
CA GLN A 81 -2.60 2.21 11.97
C GLN A 81 -3.78 2.69 11.12
N LEU A 82 -3.49 3.39 10.02
CA LEU A 82 -4.52 3.86 9.09
C LEU A 82 -5.32 2.70 8.48
N VAL A 83 -4.65 1.63 8.04
CA VAL A 83 -5.31 0.45 7.47
C VAL A 83 -6.19 -0.26 8.51
N THR A 84 -5.76 -0.34 9.76
CA THR A 84 -6.62 -0.89 10.84
C THR A 84 -7.87 -0.04 11.04
N HIS A 85 -7.75 1.29 11.01
CA HIS A 85 -8.91 2.18 11.09
C HIS A 85 -9.84 2.05 9.88
N PHE A 86 -9.31 1.78 8.68
CA PHE A 86 -10.14 1.62 7.47
C PHE A 86 -11.09 0.43 7.51
N GLN A 87 -10.72 -0.65 8.20
CA GLN A 87 -11.62 -1.80 8.40
C GLN A 87 -12.89 -1.38 9.16
N TYR A 88 -12.72 -0.59 10.23
CA TYR A 88 -13.82 -0.01 10.99
C TYR A 88 -14.61 1.02 10.16
N ALA A 89 -13.90 1.99 9.58
CA ALA A 89 -14.49 3.08 8.80
C ALA A 89 -15.35 2.60 7.63
N GLN A 90 -14.98 1.48 6.99
CA GLN A 90 -15.76 0.88 5.91
C GLN A 90 -17.14 0.39 6.39
N GLY A 91 -17.20 -0.28 7.54
CA GLY A 91 -18.47 -0.79 8.10
C GLY A 91 -19.42 0.33 8.49
N GLU A 92 -18.87 1.42 9.02
CA GLU A 92 -19.63 2.60 9.43
C GLU A 92 -20.12 3.45 8.25
N LEU A 93 -19.37 3.51 7.14
CA LEU A 93 -19.74 4.33 5.97
C LEU A 93 -21.07 3.89 5.31
N GLY A 94 -21.48 2.63 5.50
CA GLY A 94 -22.77 2.15 5.03
C GLY A 94 -23.97 2.65 5.84
N LYS A 95 -23.76 3.27 7.01
CA LYS A 95 -24.83 3.76 7.88
C LYS A 95 -25.28 5.16 7.47
N THR A 96 -26.56 5.45 7.67
CA THR A 96 -27.15 6.76 7.36
C THR A 96 -26.53 7.87 8.23
N GLY A 97 -26.03 8.92 7.58
CA GLY A 97 -25.48 10.11 8.26
C GLY A 97 -23.98 10.05 8.56
N VAL A 98 -23.29 8.95 8.26
CA VAL A 98 -21.84 8.85 8.43
C VAL A 98 -21.12 9.49 7.23
N THR A 99 -20.25 10.46 7.52
CA THR A 99 -19.42 11.12 6.50
C THR A 99 -17.95 10.77 6.70
N ARG A 100 -17.17 10.80 5.60
CA ARG A 100 -15.72 10.57 5.65
C ARG A 100 -15.00 11.59 6.54
N GLN A 101 -15.52 12.80 6.62
CA GLN A 101 -14.97 13.86 7.47
C GLN A 101 -15.13 13.53 8.96
N LEU A 102 -16.26 12.94 9.35
CA LEU A 102 -16.51 12.50 10.71
C LEU A 102 -15.54 11.37 11.10
N LEU A 103 -15.42 10.34 10.25
CA LEU A 103 -14.49 9.22 10.46
C LEU A 103 -13.02 9.67 10.52
N TRP A 104 -12.65 10.68 9.73
CA TRP A 104 -11.31 11.28 9.82
C TRP A 104 -11.10 12.06 11.13
N GLY A 105 -12.14 12.76 11.61
CA GLY A 105 -12.09 13.44 12.90
C GLY A 105 -11.83 12.46 14.05
N GLU A 106 -12.53 11.33 14.08
CA GLU A 106 -12.30 10.26 15.05
C GLU A 106 -10.87 9.71 14.98
N TYR A 107 -10.37 9.49 13.76
CA TYR A 107 -9.01 9.02 13.52
C TYR A 107 -7.95 9.99 14.06
N ILE A 108 -8.08 11.30 13.84
CA ILE A 108 -7.11 12.28 14.34
C ILE A 108 -7.15 12.41 15.87
N VAL A 109 -8.33 12.27 16.48
CA VAL A 109 -8.45 12.27 17.94
C VAL A 109 -7.67 11.09 18.56
N GLN A 110 -7.69 9.93 17.90
CA GLN A 110 -6.94 8.75 18.34
C GLN A 110 -5.44 8.84 17.97
N HIS A 111 -5.12 9.48 16.85
CA HIS A 111 -3.78 9.60 16.31
C HIS A 111 -3.45 11.07 15.95
N PRO A 112 -2.92 11.85 16.90
CA PRO A 112 -2.62 13.27 16.66
C PRO A 112 -1.51 13.49 15.63
N ASP A 113 -0.62 12.51 15.43
CA ASP A 113 0.37 12.48 14.33
C ASP A 113 -0.18 11.71 13.11
N GLY A 114 -1.48 11.79 12.86
CA GLY A 114 -2.17 11.09 11.78
C GLY A 114 -2.02 11.77 10.42
N TYR A 115 -2.60 11.16 9.38
CA TYR A 115 -2.71 11.77 8.05
C TYR A 115 -3.75 12.90 7.99
N VAL A 116 -3.43 13.93 7.22
CA VAL A 116 -4.35 15.03 6.89
C VAL A 116 -5.52 14.52 6.04
N TYR A 117 -6.68 15.18 6.11
CA TYR A 117 -7.93 14.78 5.44
C TYR A 117 -7.77 14.36 3.96
N SER A 118 -7.02 15.14 3.17
CA SER A 118 -6.80 14.82 1.74
C SER A 118 -6.05 13.49 1.55
N HIS A 119 -5.01 13.25 2.36
CA HIS A 119 -4.26 11.99 2.34
C HIS A 119 -5.11 10.81 2.84
N TYR A 120 -5.87 11.03 3.92
CA TYR A 120 -6.81 10.05 4.44
C TYR A 120 -7.79 9.59 3.35
N CYS A 121 -8.44 10.54 2.67
CA CYS A 121 -9.39 10.25 1.60
C CYS A 121 -8.74 9.55 0.40
N HIS A 122 -7.50 9.91 0.05
CA HIS A 122 -6.73 9.24 -1.00
C HIS A 122 -6.47 7.77 -0.67
N HIS A 123 -5.90 7.50 0.51
CA HIS A 123 -5.60 6.14 0.97
C HIS A 123 -6.88 5.31 1.16
N PHE A 124 -7.95 5.92 1.66
CA PHE A 124 -9.23 5.23 1.84
C PHE A 124 -9.86 4.83 0.50
N ASN A 125 -9.80 5.71 -0.52
CA ASN A 125 -10.25 5.37 -1.87
C ASN A 125 -9.41 4.24 -2.49
N GLN A 126 -8.09 4.23 -2.30
CA GLN A 126 -7.24 3.13 -2.76
C GLN A 126 -7.57 1.82 -2.05
N TYR A 127 -7.81 1.87 -0.74
CA TYR A 127 -8.19 0.72 0.06
C TYR A 127 -9.50 0.09 -0.45
N LEU A 128 -10.52 0.90 -0.76
CA LEU A 128 -11.78 0.41 -1.33
C LEU A 128 -11.57 -0.22 -2.71
N LYS A 129 -10.77 0.41 -3.59
CA LYS A 129 -10.47 -0.12 -4.94
C LYS A 129 -9.77 -1.47 -4.90
N ASN A 130 -8.81 -1.65 -3.99
CA ASN A 130 -8.05 -2.89 -3.89
C ASN A 130 -8.88 -4.07 -3.38
N ARG A 131 -10.02 -3.81 -2.71
CA ARG A 131 -10.92 -4.85 -2.23
C ARG A 131 -11.91 -5.30 -3.30
N ASP A 132 -12.42 -4.35 -4.09
CA ASP A 132 -13.36 -4.61 -5.18
C ASP A 132 -12.62 -4.91 -6.49
N MET A 133 -11.63 -5.82 -6.44
CA MET A 133 -11.02 -6.33 -7.67
C MET A 133 -12.02 -7.25 -8.38
N SER A 134 -12.85 -6.68 -9.25
CA SER A 134 -13.66 -7.47 -10.16
C SER A 134 -12.76 -7.99 -11.28
N MET A 135 -12.51 -9.29 -11.31
CA MET A 135 -11.87 -9.93 -12.45
C MET A 135 -12.86 -9.97 -13.62
N HIS A 136 -12.53 -9.30 -14.73
CA HIS A 136 -13.27 -9.48 -15.98
C HIS A 136 -12.88 -10.83 -16.58
N LEU A 137 -13.76 -11.82 -16.45
CA LEU A 137 -13.59 -13.12 -17.09
C LEU A 137 -14.38 -13.13 -18.40
N GLU A 138 -13.66 -13.10 -19.51
CA GLU A 138 -14.25 -13.40 -20.81
C GLU A 138 -14.49 -14.90 -20.90
N TYR A 139 -15.75 -15.31 -21.12
CA TYR A 139 -16.11 -16.70 -21.35
C TYR A 139 -16.59 -16.87 -22.79
N GLN A 140 -16.12 -17.92 -23.44
CA GLN A 140 -16.75 -18.38 -24.68
C GLN A 140 -18.07 -19.08 -24.35
N VAL A 141 -19.03 -18.97 -25.26
CA VAL A 141 -20.42 -19.43 -25.06
C VAL A 141 -20.49 -20.93 -24.71
N GLY A 142 -19.53 -21.73 -25.22
CA GLY A 142 -19.42 -23.16 -24.91
C GLY A 142 -19.03 -23.45 -23.46
N ASP A 143 -18.08 -22.70 -22.90
CA ASP A 143 -17.61 -22.90 -21.52
C ASP A 143 -18.70 -22.58 -20.48
N ILE A 144 -19.60 -21.65 -20.81
CA ILE A 144 -20.77 -21.33 -19.97
C ILE A 144 -21.74 -22.52 -19.96
N LEU A 145 -22.00 -23.12 -21.12
CA LEU A 145 -22.93 -24.23 -21.26
C LEU A 145 -22.43 -25.49 -20.52
N ASP A 146 -21.15 -25.80 -20.63
CA ASP A 146 -20.52 -26.96 -19.97
C ASP A 146 -20.55 -26.84 -18.45
N ARG A 147 -20.36 -25.62 -17.90
CA ARG A 147 -20.46 -25.40 -16.44
C ARG A 147 -21.90 -25.48 -15.91
N LEU A 148 -22.86 -24.97 -16.67
CA LEU A 148 -24.27 -25.02 -16.29
C LEU A 148 -24.79 -26.46 -16.32
N THR A 149 -24.36 -27.26 -17.30
CA THR A 149 -24.75 -28.67 -17.42
C THR A 149 -24.05 -29.57 -16.40
N ALA A 150 -22.80 -29.28 -16.03
CA ALA A 150 -22.08 -30.02 -14.98
C ALA A 150 -22.72 -29.90 -13.58
N ASN A 151 -23.34 -28.76 -13.27
CA ASN A 151 -24.04 -28.53 -12.00
C ASN A 151 -25.57 -28.73 -12.08
N ALA A 152 -26.12 -28.97 -13.27
CA ALA A 152 -27.53 -29.25 -13.44
C ALA A 152 -27.82 -30.71 -13.04
N HIS A 153 -28.38 -30.91 -11.85
CA HIS A 153 -29.04 -32.16 -11.50
C HIS A 153 -30.08 -32.47 -12.58
N ARG A 154 -29.87 -33.58 -13.28
CA ARG A 154 -30.76 -34.12 -14.33
C ARG A 154 -32.16 -34.32 -13.75
N ILE A 155 -33.06 -33.38 -14.00
CA ILE A 155 -34.49 -33.54 -13.71
C ILE A 155 -35.06 -34.46 -14.79
N GLU A 156 -35.18 -35.75 -14.48
CA GLU A 156 -35.88 -36.70 -15.33
C GLU A 156 -37.38 -36.41 -15.29
N LEU A 157 -37.87 -35.64 -16.26
CA LEU A 157 -39.30 -35.54 -16.52
C LEU A 157 -39.77 -36.89 -17.09
N LYS A 158 -40.25 -37.78 -16.21
CA LYS A 158 -41.03 -38.96 -16.61
C LYS A 158 -42.29 -38.46 -17.30
N GLY A 159 -42.31 -38.59 -18.63
CA GLY A 159 -43.46 -38.22 -19.46
C GLY A 159 -44.63 -39.15 -19.23
N GLU A 160 -45.52 -38.80 -18.29
CA GLU A 160 -46.88 -39.31 -18.30
C GLU A 160 -47.68 -38.58 -19.39
N SER A 161 -47.95 -39.31 -20.47
CA SER A 161 -48.71 -38.84 -21.63
C SER A 161 -50.12 -38.38 -21.22
N LEU A 162 -50.36 -37.07 -21.28
CA LEU A 162 -51.68 -36.41 -21.11
C LEU A 162 -52.61 -36.68 -22.30
N ARG A 163 -52.80 -37.94 -22.71
CA ARG A 163 -53.82 -38.29 -23.72
C ARG A 163 -55.14 -38.56 -23.01
N ARG A 164 -55.96 -37.50 -22.84
CA ARG A 164 -57.37 -37.59 -22.43
C ARG A 164 -58.11 -38.62 -23.30
N LYS A 165 -58.49 -39.76 -22.71
CA LYS A 165 -59.40 -40.74 -23.32
C LYS A 165 -60.80 -40.10 -23.35
N LYS A 166 -61.29 -39.72 -24.53
CA LYS A 166 -62.70 -39.33 -24.72
C LYS A 166 -63.57 -40.54 -24.37
N SER A 167 -64.42 -40.44 -23.35
CA SER A 167 -65.51 -41.40 -23.15
C SER A 167 -66.49 -41.25 -24.30
N LYS A 168 -66.76 -42.35 -25.01
CA LYS A 168 -67.84 -42.40 -25.98
C LYS A 168 -69.15 -42.47 -25.20
N ALA A 169 -70.01 -41.49 -25.42
CA ALA A 169 -71.45 -41.62 -25.17
C ALA A 169 -72.00 -42.72 -26.07
N ASN A 170 -72.86 -43.57 -25.54
CA ASN A 170 -73.83 -44.31 -26.35
C ASN A 170 -75.09 -44.61 -25.52
N GLN A 171 -76.18 -44.68 -26.28
CA GLN A 171 -77.61 -44.66 -25.96
C GLN A 171 -78.08 -45.73 -24.97
#